data_AF-A0A6V7W7B7-F1
#
_entry.id   AF-A0A6V7W7B7-F1
#
_cell.length_a   1.000
_cell.length_b   1.000
_cell.length_c   1.000
_cell.angle_alpha   90.00
_cell.angle_beta   90.00
_cell.angle_gamma   90.00
#
_symmetry.space_group_name_H-M   'P 1'
#
loop_
_entity.id
_entity.type
_entity.pdbx_description
1 polymer ?
#
loop_
_entity_poly.entity_id
_entity_poly.type
_entity_poly.pdbx_seq_one_letter_code
_entity_poly.pdbx_strand_id
1 'polypeptide(L)'
;MRPFSDIRIRKPYSVPQLENIYTGKQLAPSFIFHFINILCSNILVIITNYYVIPLELIIDIVGFFLLIHAFCKLFIEVTVITFHPVLNRNLNKLVSSIFIHFKCLRTSKVCADKGNDLNILASMATKQQQVHFEMLGKLWE
;
A
#
# COMPACT_ATOMS: atom_id res chain seq x y z
N MET A 1 30.79 4.43 40.30
CA MET A 1 29.38 4.23 40.70
C MET A 1 28.51 5.16 39.88
N ARG A 2 27.68 4.64 38.96
CA ARG A 2 26.61 5.43 38.32
C ARG A 2 25.28 5.03 38.96
N PRO A 3 24.40 5.98 39.30
CA PRO A 3 23.11 5.66 39.89
C PRO A 3 22.23 4.97 38.85
N PHE A 4 21.58 3.88 39.27
CA PHE A 4 20.49 3.23 38.55
C PHE A 4 19.32 4.21 38.47
N SER A 5 19.26 5.01 37.42
CA SER A 5 18.11 5.86 37.13
C SER A 5 17.00 5.02 36.49
N ASP A 6 15.90 4.87 37.23
CA ASP A 6 14.54 4.64 36.76
C ASP A 6 14.33 3.56 35.71
N ILE A 7 14.38 2.31 36.17
CA ILE A 7 13.64 1.23 35.51
C ILE A 7 12.15 1.47 35.81
N ARG A 8 11.50 2.28 34.99
CA ARG A 8 10.03 2.34 34.94
C ARG A 8 9.54 0.96 34.52
N ILE A 9 9.22 0.12 35.50
CA ILE A 9 8.51 -1.15 35.32
C ILE A 9 7.16 -0.81 34.70
N ARG A 10 7.09 -0.84 33.37
CA ARG A 10 5.80 -0.79 32.67
C ARG A 10 5.07 -2.05 33.07
N LYS A 11 4.00 -1.92 33.87
CA LYS A 11 3.10 -3.04 34.16
C LYS A 11 2.71 -3.68 32.82
N PRO A 12 2.88 -5.00 32.64
CA PRO A 12 2.46 -5.65 31.41
C PRO A 12 0.95 -5.48 31.31
N TYR A 13 0.50 -4.70 30.32
CA TYR A 13 -0.92 -4.61 30.00
C TYR A 13 -1.42 -6.03 29.70
N SER A 14 -2.59 -6.38 30.22
CA SER A 14 -3.28 -7.60 29.82
C SER A 14 -3.48 -7.56 28.30
N VAL A 15 -3.24 -8.68 27.61
CA VAL A 15 -3.36 -8.84 26.14
C VAL A 15 -4.53 -8.05 25.50
N PRO A 16 -5.78 -8.07 26.02
CA PRO A 16 -6.89 -7.31 25.41
C PRO A 16 -6.75 -5.77 25.48
N GLN A 17 -6.02 -5.23 26.46
CA GLN A 17 -5.78 -3.78 26.56
C GLN A 17 -4.77 -3.30 25.52
N LEU A 18 -3.80 -4.14 25.17
CA LEU A 18 -2.80 -3.80 24.16
C LEU A 18 -3.45 -3.72 22.78
N GLU A 19 -4.31 -4.69 22.43
CA GLU A 19 -5.05 -4.72 21.16
C GLU A 19 -5.91 -3.47 20.96
N ASN A 20 -6.66 -3.04 21.97
CA ASN A 20 -7.47 -1.82 21.91
C ASN A 20 -6.64 -0.55 21.62
N ILE A 21 -5.42 -0.46 22.16
CA ILE A 21 -4.53 0.68 21.91
C ILE A 21 -4.03 0.66 20.46
N TYR A 22 -3.75 -0.52 19.89
CA TYR A 22 -3.36 -0.65 18.48
C TYR A 22 -4.52 -0.31 17.54
N THR A 23 -5.71 -0.84 17.80
CA THR A 23 -6.91 -0.53 17.01
C THR A 23 -7.25 0.95 17.08
N GLY A 24 -7.16 1.58 18.25
CA GLY A 24 -7.37 3.03 18.39
C GLY A 24 -6.39 3.86 17.58
N LYS A 25 -5.11 3.48 17.54
CA LYS A 25 -4.09 4.15 16.71
C LYS A 25 -4.34 3.97 15.21
N GLN A 26 -4.91 2.85 14.79
CA GLN A 26 -5.26 2.59 13.39
C GLN A 26 -6.48 3.41 12.94
N LEU A 27 -7.48 3.54 13.81
CA LEU A 27 -8.74 4.21 13.49
C LEU A 27 -8.65 5.75 13.59
N ALA A 28 -7.77 6.27 14.45
CA ALA A 28 -7.62 7.72 14.66
C ALA A 28 -7.43 8.53 13.36
N PRO A 29 -6.51 8.19 12.43
CA PRO A 29 -6.35 8.95 11.20
C PRO A 29 -7.60 8.90 10.31
N SER A 30 -8.22 7.72 10.15
CA SER A 30 -9.44 7.57 9.36
C SER A 30 -10.60 8.37 9.95
N PHE A 31 -10.72 8.40 11.28
CA PHE A 31 -11.71 9.21 11.97
C PHE A 31 -11.51 10.71 11.72
N ILE A 32 -10.27 11.20 11.79
CA ILE A 32 -9.95 12.62 11.52
C ILE A 32 -10.34 13.00 10.09
N PHE A 33 -9.95 12.20 9.09
CA PHE A 33 -10.30 12.48 7.69
C PHE A 33 -11.81 12.42 7.46
N HIS A 34 -12.50 11.47 8.07
CA HIS A 34 -13.95 11.37 7.98
C HIS A 34 -14.66 12.57 8.61
N PHE A 35 -14.20 13.01 9.78
CA PHE A 35 -14.72 14.20 10.45
C PHE A 35 -14.52 15.46 9.62
N ILE A 36 -13.32 15.69 9.07
CA ILE A 36 -13.03 16.83 8.19
C ILE A 36 -13.94 16.81 6.96
N ASN A 37 -14.13 15.63 6.37
CA ASN A 37 -14.98 15.45 5.19
C ASN A 37 -16.44 15.84 5.46
N ILE A 38 -17.01 15.36 6.58
CA ILE A 38 -18.37 15.72 7.00
C ILE A 38 -18.48 17.23 7.29
N LEU A 39 -17.49 17.79 7.98
CA LEU A 39 -17.47 19.21 8.31
C LEU A 39 -17.47 20.07 7.05
N CYS A 40 -16.65 19.73 6.05
CA CYS A 40 -16.64 20.40 4.75
C CYS A 40 -18.01 20.34 4.06
N SER A 41 -18.65 19.17 4.00
CA SER A 41 -19.99 19.04 3.41
C SER A 41 -21.03 19.89 4.13
N ASN A 42 -21.01 19.93 5.47
CA ASN A 42 -21.94 20.76 6.24
C ASN A 42 -21.72 22.26 6.01
N ILE A 43 -20.46 22.71 5.94
CA ILE A 43 -20.13 24.10 5.62
C ILE A 43 -20.67 24.48 4.25
N LEU A 44 -20.50 23.61 3.24
CA LEU A 44 -21.04 23.84 1.90
C LEU A 44 -22.55 24.02 1.93
N VAL A 45 -23.28 23.12 2.62
CA VAL A 45 -24.74 23.19 2.75
C VAL A 45 -25.18 24.50 3.41
N ILE A 46 -24.48 24.94 4.46
CA ILE A 46 -24.78 26.23 5.12
C ILE A 46 -24.56 27.39 4.13
N ILE A 47 -23.43 27.41 3.43
CA ILE A 47 -23.12 28.49 2.47
C ILE A 47 -24.18 28.55 1.36
N THR A 48 -24.55 27.41 0.78
CA THR A 48 -25.54 27.38 -0.31
C THR A 48 -26.96 27.74 0.15
N ASN A 49 -27.29 27.54 1.43
CA ASN A 49 -28.61 27.91 1.96
C ASN A 49 -28.70 29.37 2.39
N TYR A 50 -27.63 29.94 2.93
CA TYR A 50 -27.64 31.31 3.47
C TYR A 50 -27.31 32.38 2.42
N TYR A 51 -26.56 32.04 1.38
CA TYR A 51 -26.17 32.99 0.35
C TYR A 51 -26.91 32.73 -0.96
N VAL A 52 -27.41 33.79 -1.56
CA VAL A 52 -27.92 33.76 -2.95
C VAL A 52 -26.71 33.77 -3.87
N ILE A 53 -26.22 32.58 -4.19
CA ILE A 53 -25.06 32.40 -5.06
C ILE A 53 -25.55 32.17 -6.51
N PRO A 54 -24.95 32.82 -7.52
CA PRO A 54 -25.26 32.54 -8.92
C PRO A 54 -24.95 31.08 -9.27
N LEU A 55 -25.82 30.46 -10.09
CA LEU A 55 -25.78 29.04 -10.40
C LEU A 55 -24.42 28.57 -10.94
N GLU A 56 -23.77 29.37 -11.78
CA GLU A 56 -22.45 29.06 -12.35
C GLU A 56 -21.39 28.87 -11.24
N LEU A 57 -21.38 29.77 -10.26
CA LEU A 57 -20.45 29.71 -9.13
C LEU A 57 -20.77 28.53 -8.19
N ILE A 58 -22.04 28.15 -8.05
CA ILE A 58 -22.45 26.97 -7.27
C ILE A 58 -21.85 25.70 -7.88
N ILE A 59 -21.90 25.56 -9.21
CA ILE A 59 -21.37 24.37 -9.90
C ILE A 59 -19.87 24.24 -9.65
N ASP A 60 -19.11 25.33 -9.77
CA ASP A 60 -17.67 25.33 -9.52
C ASP A 60 -17.32 25.00 -8.07
N ILE A 61 -18.03 25.60 -7.11
CA ILE A 61 -17.85 25.33 -5.68
C ILE A 61 -18.16 23.85 -5.38
N VAL A 62 -19.29 23.34 -5.86
CA VAL A 62 -19.67 21.93 -5.65
C VAL A 62 -18.64 21.00 -6.29
N GLY A 63 -18.15 21.30 -7.49
CA GLY A 63 -17.09 20.54 -8.16
C GLY A 63 -15.80 20.49 -7.33
N PHE A 64 -15.38 21.62 -6.77
CA PHE A 64 -14.22 21.70 -5.89
C PHE A 64 -14.40 20.88 -4.61
N PHE A 65 -15.58 20.94 -3.97
CA PHE A 65 -15.87 20.14 -2.78
C PHE A 65 -15.96 18.63 -3.08
N LEU A 66 -16.48 18.24 -4.24
CA LEU A 66 -16.47 16.85 -4.69
C LEU A 66 -15.04 16.34 -4.88
N LEU A 67 -14.15 17.17 -5.40
CA LEU A 67 -12.73 16.84 -5.53
C LEU A 67 -12.07 16.63 -4.16
N ILE A 68 -12.30 17.55 -3.21
CA ILE A 68 -11.82 17.39 -1.82
C ILE A 68 -12.34 16.09 -1.21
N HIS A 69 -13.63 15.80 -1.39
CA HIS A 69 -14.26 14.60 -0.87
C HIS A 69 -13.66 13.32 -1.46
N ALA A 70 -13.33 13.32 -2.76
CA ALA A 70 -12.63 12.22 -3.42
C ALA A 70 -11.23 12.01 -2.82
N PHE A 71 -10.46 13.09 -2.62
CA PHE A 71 -9.16 13.02 -1.95
C PHE A 71 -9.26 12.50 -0.52
N CYS A 72 -10.22 12.99 0.28
CA CYS A 72 -10.43 12.49 1.63
C CYS A 72 -10.71 10.98 1.66
N LYS A 73 -11.56 10.47 0.75
CA LYS A 73 -11.79 9.02 0.62
C LYS A 73 -10.52 8.25 0.28
N LEU A 74 -9.75 8.75 -0.68
CA LEU A 74 -8.47 8.14 -1.05
C LEU A 74 -7.49 8.13 0.13
N PHE A 75 -7.39 9.23 0.89
CA PHE A 75 -6.54 9.28 2.08
C PHE A 75 -7.01 8.34 3.19
N ILE A 76 -8.32 8.15 3.37
CA ILE A 76 -8.87 7.16 4.30
C ILE A 76 -8.41 5.74 3.91
N GLU A 77 -8.50 5.38 2.63
CA GLU A 77 -8.03 4.08 2.16
C GLU A 77 -6.52 3.92 2.33
N VAL A 78 -5.74 4.93 1.93
CA VAL A 78 -4.28 4.92 2.10
C VAL A 78 -3.90 4.78 3.57
N THR A 79 -4.58 5.48 4.48
CA THR A 79 -4.31 5.38 5.92
C THR A 79 -4.68 4.00 6.47
N VAL A 80 -5.85 3.46 6.13
CA VAL A 80 -6.23 2.09 6.51
C VAL A 80 -5.17 1.08 6.06
N ILE A 81 -4.74 1.17 4.80
CA ILE A 81 -3.73 0.26 4.25
C ILE A 81 -2.37 0.42 4.96
N THR A 82 -1.95 1.66 5.21
CA THR A 82 -0.64 1.96 5.82
C THR A 82 -0.57 1.51 7.28
N PHE A 83 -1.62 1.77 8.04
CA PHE A 83 -1.68 1.47 9.48
C PHE A 83 -2.09 0.03 9.79
N HIS A 84 -2.67 -0.70 8.82
CA HIS A 84 -3.01 -2.11 8.99
C HIS A 84 -1.80 -3.01 8.68
N PRO A 85 -1.22 -3.71 9.67
CA PRO A 85 0.06 -4.40 9.55
C PRO A 85 0.04 -5.53 8.51
N VAL A 86 -1.11 -6.19 8.32
CA VAL A 86 -1.26 -7.27 7.32
C VAL A 86 -1.33 -6.69 5.91
N LEU A 87 -2.03 -5.57 5.70
CA LEU A 87 -2.20 -4.99 4.37
C LEU A 87 -0.91 -4.33 3.90
N ASN A 88 -0.22 -3.61 4.78
CA ASN A 88 1.08 -3.00 4.48
C ASN A 88 2.12 -4.07 4.04
N ARG A 89 2.17 -5.23 4.71
CA ARG A 89 3.02 -6.36 4.31
C ARG A 89 2.71 -6.88 2.91
N ASN A 90 1.43 -6.96 2.54
CA ASN A 90 1.00 -7.42 1.23
C ASN A 90 1.28 -6.38 0.14
N LEU A 91 1.09 -5.09 0.43
CA LEU A 91 1.49 -4.02 -0.49
C LEU A 91 2.98 -4.04 -0.78
N ASN A 92 3.84 -4.18 0.23
CA ASN A 92 5.29 -4.22 0.01
C ASN A 92 5.71 -5.40 -0.88
N LYS A 93 5.00 -6.54 -0.80
CA LYS A 93 5.21 -7.67 -1.72
C LYS A 93 4.77 -7.37 -3.15
N LEU A 94 3.65 -6.68 -3.32
CA LEU A 94 3.17 -6.27 -4.65
C LEU A 94 4.11 -5.22 -5.28
N VAL A 95 4.50 -4.20 -4.50
CA VAL A 95 5.42 -3.16 -4.96
C VAL A 95 6.78 -3.75 -5.28
N SER A 96 7.31 -4.67 -4.48
CA SER A 96 8.57 -5.34 -4.80
C SER A 96 8.47 -6.21 -6.06
N SER A 97 7.37 -6.94 -6.24
CA SER A 97 7.12 -7.72 -7.46
C SER A 97 7.03 -6.85 -8.70
N ILE A 98 6.31 -5.73 -8.63
CA ILE A 98 6.19 -4.76 -9.73
C ILE A 98 7.55 -4.11 -10.01
N PHE A 99 8.30 -3.73 -8.98
CA PHE A 99 9.62 -3.13 -9.13
C PHE A 99 10.63 -4.10 -9.78
N ILE A 100 10.60 -5.38 -9.40
CA ILE A 100 11.41 -6.42 -10.05
C ILE A 100 11.00 -6.56 -11.52
N HIS A 101 9.70 -6.58 -11.82
CA HIS A 101 9.21 -6.69 -13.19
C HIS A 101 9.63 -5.49 -14.05
N PHE A 102 9.50 -4.26 -13.55
CA PHE A 102 9.98 -3.06 -14.22
C PHE A 102 11.51 -3.04 -14.40
N LYS A 103 12.27 -3.51 -13.42
CA LYS A 103 13.72 -3.64 -13.53
C LYS A 103 14.11 -4.66 -14.61
N CYS A 104 13.39 -5.79 -14.69
CA CYS A 104 13.58 -6.83 -15.70
C CYS A 104 13.25 -6.33 -17.12
N LEU A 105 12.14 -5.60 -17.29
CA LEU A 105 11.76 -4.94 -18.54
C LEU A 105 12.80 -3.90 -18.98
N ARG A 106 13.42 -3.19 -18.04
CA ARG A 106 14.47 -2.20 -18.33
C ARG A 106 15.78 -2.85 -18.78
N THR A 107 16.15 -4.00 -18.24
CA THR A 107 17.31 -4.79 -18.71
C THR A 107 17.05 -5.52 -20.03
N SER A 108 15.82 -5.91 -20.32
CA SER A 108 15.45 -6.55 -21.59
C SER A 108 15.68 -5.65 -22.80
N LYS A 109 15.52 -4.32 -22.67
CA LYS A 109 15.87 -3.37 -23.75
C LYS A 109 17.38 -3.20 -23.99
N VAL A 110 18.24 -3.68 -23.10
CA VAL A 110 19.71 -3.61 -23.25
C VAL A 110 20.30 -4.94 -23.79
N CYS A 111 19.55 -6.04 -23.71
CA CYS A 111 19.99 -7.36 -24.21
C CYS A 111 19.41 -7.78 -25.57
N ALA A 112 18.52 -6.98 -26.17
CA ALA A 112 17.96 -7.25 -27.51
C ALA A 112 18.95 -7.00 -28.68
N ASP A 113 20.27 -7.12 -28.46
CA ASP A 113 21.27 -7.00 -29.52
C ASP A 113 22.37 -8.08 -29.51
N LYS A 114 22.26 -9.16 -28.71
CA LYS A 114 23.19 -10.29 -28.86
C LYS A 114 22.46 -11.62 -28.74
N GLY A 115 22.30 -12.29 -29.87
CA GLY A 115 21.75 -13.64 -30.01
C GLY A 115 22.59 -14.73 -29.33
N ASN A 116 22.71 -14.68 -28.00
CA ASN A 116 23.36 -15.69 -27.16
C ASN A 116 22.50 -16.16 -25.98
N ASP A 117 21.29 -15.62 -25.78
CA ASP A 117 20.45 -15.93 -24.60
C ASP A 117 19.83 -17.34 -24.60
N LEU A 118 19.88 -18.08 -25.72
CA LEU A 118 19.45 -19.47 -25.75
C LEU A 118 20.39 -20.42 -24.99
N ASN A 119 21.67 -20.05 -24.82
CA ASN A 119 22.65 -20.89 -24.10
C ASN A 119 22.65 -20.68 -22.57
N ILE A 120 22.15 -19.54 -22.09
CA ILE A 120 22.19 -19.22 -20.65
C ILE A 120 20.97 -19.81 -19.93
N LEU A 121 19.80 -19.88 -20.58
CA LEU A 121 18.63 -20.54 -19.99
C LEU A 121 18.82 -22.05 -19.83
N ALA A 122 19.62 -22.69 -20.69
CA ALA A 122 19.99 -24.10 -20.56
C ALA A 122 21.00 -24.36 -19.42
N SER A 123 21.81 -23.36 -19.07
CA SER A 123 22.86 -23.47 -18.04
C SER A 123 22.36 -23.26 -16.61
N MET A 124 21.11 -22.83 -16.40
CA MET A 124 20.49 -22.65 -15.09
C MET A 124 19.55 -23.78 -14.66
N ALA A 125 19.50 -24.89 -15.40
CA ALA A 125 18.81 -26.08 -14.93
C ALA A 125 19.57 -26.66 -13.72
N THR A 126 18.87 -26.84 -12.61
CA THR A 126 19.45 -27.54 -11.45
C THR A 126 19.87 -28.95 -11.86
N LYS A 127 20.98 -29.48 -11.32
CA LYS A 127 21.47 -30.84 -11.66
C LYS A 127 20.37 -31.91 -11.61
N GLN A 128 19.38 -31.76 -10.74
CA GLN A 128 18.20 -32.63 -10.66
C GLN A 128 17.27 -32.55 -11.89
N GLN A 129 17.05 -31.37 -12.46
CA GLN A 129 16.25 -31.22 -13.68
C GLN A 129 16.96 -31.83 -14.89
N GLN A 130 18.29 -31.70 -14.97
CA GLN A 130 19.08 -32.28 -16.05
C GLN A 130 18.98 -33.82 -16.05
N VAL A 131 19.11 -34.44 -14.86
CA VAL A 131 18.92 -35.90 -14.69
C VAL A 131 17.47 -36.31 -14.99
N HIS A 132 16.47 -35.48 -14.66
CA HIS A 132 15.07 -35.77 -14.96
C HIS A 132 14.77 -35.79 -16.47
N PHE A 133 15.34 -34.85 -17.23
CA PHE A 133 15.20 -34.84 -18.69
C PHE A 133 15.98 -35.98 -19.37
N GLU A 134 17.15 -36.35 -18.84
CA GLU A 134 17.93 -37.48 -19.33
C GLU A 134 17.22 -38.82 -19.09
N MET A 135 16.52 -38.96 -17.96
CA MET A 135 15.69 -40.12 -17.67
C MET A 135 14.46 -40.22 -18.58
N LEU A 136 13.82 -39.10 -18.91
CA LEU A 136 12.68 -39.06 -19.83
C LEU A 136 13.08 -39.42 -21.27
N GLY A 137 14.28 -39.05 -21.73
CA GLY A 137 14.79 -39.42 -23.05
C GLY A 137 14.93 -40.94 -23.24
N LYS A 138 15.37 -41.66 -22.20
CA LYS A 138 15.53 -43.12 -22.22
C LYS A 138 14.22 -43.91 -22.20
N LEU A 139 13.09 -43.26 -21.91
CA LEU A 139 11.76 -43.90 -21.94
C LEU A 139 11.12 -43.83 -23.34
N TRP A 140 11.72 -43.07 -24.26
CA TRP A 140 11.23 -42.92 -25.64
C TRP A 140 12.12 -43.61 -26.69
N GLU A 141 13.18 -44.30 -26.26
CA GLU A 141 13.86 -45.35 -27.04
C GLU A 141 13.28 -46.73 -26.67
#